data_AF-A0A535JL42-F1
#
_entry.id   AF-A0A535JL42-F1
#
_cell.length_a   1.000
_cell.length_b   1.000
_cell.length_c   1.000
_cell.angle_alpha   90.00
_cell.angle_beta   90.00
_cell.angle_gamma   90.00
#
_symmetry.space_group_name_H-M   'P 1'
#
loop_
_entity.id
_entity.type
_entity.pdbx_description
1 polymer ?
#
loop_
_entity_poly.entity_id
_entity_poly.type
_entity_poly.pdbx_seq_one_letter_code
_entity_poly.pdbx_strand_id
1 'polypeptide(L)'
;NMLDINAAWRVATDFAQPTVAIIKHQNPCGVASDNEVTKAYRRAFMCDSVSAFGGIVGANRIVTRELAQAMEGTFYEAIIAPGYEDEALPILRQRKNLEILAVPGHAIVGGRLARRDGGAFDYKRIAGGMLVQTPD
;
A
#
# COMPACT_ATOMS: atom_id res chain seq x y z
N ASN A 1 -12.79 1.37 -0.86
CA ASN A 1 -11.85 1.52 0.29
C ASN A 1 -11.34 0.17 0.77
N MET A 2 -12.00 -0.59 1.65
CA MET A 2 -11.37 -1.78 2.28
C MET A 2 -10.79 -2.83 1.31
N LEU A 3 -11.49 -3.14 0.21
CA LEU A 3 -10.98 -4.08 -0.79
C LEU A 3 -9.77 -3.53 -1.55
N ASP A 4 -9.78 -2.23 -1.87
CA ASP A 4 -8.68 -1.53 -2.53
C ASP A 4 -7.47 -1.37 -1.59
N ILE A 5 -7.71 -1.09 -0.31
CA ILE A 5 -6.69 -1.05 0.75
C ILE A 5 -5.99 -2.41 0.86
N ASN A 6 -6.79 -3.48 0.91
CA ASN A 6 -6.23 -4.84 0.95
C ASN A 6 -5.42 -5.16 -0.32
N ALA A 7 -5.91 -4.77 -1.50
CA ALA A 7 -5.17 -4.95 -2.75
C ALA A 7 -3.86 -4.15 -2.75
N ALA A 8 -3.89 -2.88 -2.33
CA ALA A 8 -2.70 -2.01 -2.27
C ALA A 8 -1.65 -2.57 -1.31
N TRP A 9 -2.11 -3.07 -0.16
CA TRP A 9 -1.26 -3.74 0.82
C TRP A 9 -0.62 -5.00 0.24
N ARG A 10 -1.44 -5.95 -0.25
CA ARG A 10 -0.96 -7.23 -0.82
C ARG A 10 0.09 -6.98 -1.91
N VAL A 11 -0.23 -6.16 -2.90
CA VAL A 11 0.67 -5.87 -4.02
C VAL A 11 1.97 -5.23 -3.54
N ALA A 12 1.94 -4.25 -2.63
CA ALA A 12 3.17 -3.65 -2.12
C ALA A 12 4.03 -4.66 -1.34
N THR A 13 3.38 -5.57 -0.61
CA THR A 13 4.04 -6.60 0.21
C THR A 13 4.55 -7.82 -0.56
N ASP A 14 4.16 -8.01 -1.82
CA ASP A 14 4.70 -9.09 -2.65
C ASP A 14 6.20 -8.90 -2.99
N PHE A 15 6.72 -7.68 -2.78
CA PHE A 15 8.09 -7.31 -3.09
C PHE A 15 8.95 -7.16 -1.85
N ALA A 16 10.17 -7.70 -1.92
CA ALA A 16 11.18 -7.59 -0.87
C ALA A 16 11.77 -6.18 -0.78
N GLN A 17 11.99 -5.52 -1.92
CA GLN A 17 12.55 -4.17 -2.03
C GLN A 17 11.55 -3.11 -1.55
N PRO A 18 11.99 -1.91 -1.13
CA PRO A 18 11.09 -0.77 -0.90
C PRO A 18 10.18 -0.55 -2.11
N THR A 19 8.88 -0.71 -1.91
CA THR A 19 7.88 -0.77 -2.98
C THR A 19 6.64 0.00 -2.60
N VAL A 20 6.08 0.68 -3.59
CA VAL A 20 4.81 1.39 -3.50
C VAL A 20 3.88 0.92 -4.61
N ALA A 21 2.64 0.61 -4.24
CA ALA A 21 1.55 0.28 -5.14
C ALA A 21 0.44 1.34 -5.01
N ILE A 22 -0.10 1.77 -6.15
CA ILE A 22 -1.25 2.67 -6.23
C ILE A 22 -2.38 1.89 -6.91
N ILE A 23 -3.49 1.74 -6.20
CA ILE A 23 -4.66 0.97 -6.63
C ILE A 23 -5.85 1.89 -6.85
N LYS A 24 -6.63 1.59 -7.90
CA LYS A 24 -7.95 2.18 -8.14
C LYS A 24 -8.90 1.10 -8.65
N HIS A 25 -10.07 0.99 -8.02
CA HIS A 25 -11.08 -0.04 -8.35
C HIS A 25 -10.47 -1.46 -8.42
N GLN A 26 -9.68 -1.81 -7.41
CA GLN A 26 -8.96 -3.09 -7.24
C GLN A 26 -7.88 -3.39 -8.28
N ASN A 27 -7.58 -2.44 -9.19
CA ASN A 27 -6.56 -2.60 -10.22
C ASN A 27 -5.35 -1.71 -9.92
N PRO A 28 -4.11 -2.21 -10.11
CA PRO A 28 -2.93 -1.38 -10.00
C PRO A 28 -2.85 -0.40 -11.18
N CYS A 29 -2.82 0.89 -10.88
CA CYS A 29 -2.48 1.93 -11.86
C CYS A 29 -0.99 2.32 -11.81
N GLY A 30 -0.29 1.94 -10.74
CA GLY A 30 1.16 2.10 -10.65
C GLY A 30 1.77 1.21 -9.58
N VAL A 31 2.86 0.53 -9.90
CA VAL A 31 3.66 -0.25 -8.95
C VAL A 31 5.12 -0.03 -9.29
N ALA A 32 5.95 0.28 -8.28
CA ALA A 32 7.38 0.40 -8.49
C ALA A 32 8.15 0.06 -7.22
N SER A 33 9.34 -0.49 -7.43
CA SER A 33 10.35 -0.71 -6.40
C SER A 33 11.57 0.18 -6.65
N ASP A 34 12.22 0.62 -5.58
CA ASP A 34 13.48 1.37 -5.63
C ASP A 34 14.27 1.11 -4.34
N ASN A 35 15.48 1.66 -4.21
CA ASN A 35 16.26 1.61 -2.97
C ASN A 35 15.68 2.52 -1.88
N GLU A 36 14.91 3.54 -2.27
CA GLU A 36 14.22 4.46 -1.36
C GLU A 36 12.72 4.45 -1.64
N VAL A 37 11.89 4.32 -0.58
CA VAL A 37 10.43 4.24 -0.72
C VAL A 37 9.83 5.49 -1.39
N THR A 38 10.43 6.66 -1.18
CA THR A 38 10.03 7.92 -1.84
C THR A 38 10.28 7.90 -3.35
N LYS A 39 11.39 7.30 -3.79
CA LYS A 39 11.67 7.11 -5.22
C LYS A 39 10.74 6.07 -5.83
N ALA A 40 10.46 4.99 -5.11
CA ALA A 40 9.47 3.98 -5.50
C ALA A 40 8.09 4.63 -5.72
N TYR A 41 7.62 5.47 -4.78
CA TYR A 41 6.37 6.22 -4.94
C TYR A 41 6.37 7.08 -6.22
N ARG A 42 7.41 7.90 -6.43
CA ARG A 42 7.48 8.79 -7.60
C ARG A 42 7.38 8.00 -8.91
N ARG A 43 8.09 6.87 -9.00
CA ARG A 43 8.02 5.98 -10.17
C ARG A 43 6.62 5.37 -10.35
N ALA A 44 6.01 4.87 -9.27
CA ALA A 44 4.67 4.31 -9.32
C ALA A 44 3.64 5.36 -9.78
N PHE A 45 3.72 6.58 -9.25
CA PHE A 45 2.85 7.69 -9.63
C PHE A 45 3.03 8.12 -11.10
N MET A 46 4.26 8.07 -11.63
CA MET A 46 4.53 8.40 -13.03
C MET A 46 3.99 7.36 -14.03
N CYS A 47 3.59 6.17 -13.58
CA CYS A 47 3.01 5.14 -14.45
C CYS A 47 1.67 5.59 -15.04
N ASP A 48 0.77 6.09 -14.20
CA ASP A 48 -0.52 6.68 -14.59
C ASP A 48 -1.01 7.66 -13.51
N SER A 49 -0.53 8.90 -13.60
CA SER A 49 -0.87 9.95 -12.63
C SER A 49 -2.35 10.37 -12.70
N VAL A 50 -3.01 10.18 -13.85
CA VAL A 50 -4.43 10.50 -14.03
C VAL A 50 -5.28 9.50 -13.25
N SER A 51 -4.99 8.20 -13.38
CA SER A 51 -5.69 7.17 -12.60
C SER A 51 -5.32 7.18 -11.13
N ALA A 52 -4.10 7.60 -10.77
CA ALA A 52 -3.68 7.69 -9.36
C ALA A 52 -4.54 8.67 -8.53
N PHE A 53 -5.18 9.66 -9.14
CA PHE A 53 -6.06 10.60 -8.44
C PHE A 53 -7.29 9.87 -7.86
N GLY A 54 -7.48 10.02 -6.55
CA GLY A 54 -8.52 9.30 -5.79
C GLY A 54 -8.19 7.81 -5.59
N GLY A 55 -6.96 7.40 -5.84
CA GLY A 55 -6.51 6.04 -5.58
C GLY A 55 -6.18 5.79 -4.10
N ILE A 56 -5.71 4.57 -3.84
CA ILE A 56 -5.20 4.13 -2.55
C ILE A 56 -3.73 3.75 -2.69
N VAL A 57 -2.91 4.26 -1.77
CA VAL A 57 -1.47 4.00 -1.76
C VAL A 57 -1.12 2.93 -0.73
N GLY A 58 -0.46 1.87 -1.17
CA GLY A 58 0.17 0.87 -0.32
C GLY A 58 1.68 1.01 -0.36
N ALA A 59 2.35 1.10 0.79
CA ALA A 59 3.80 1.08 0.90
C ALA A 59 4.24 -0.07 1.80
N ASN A 60 5.31 -0.78 1.44
CA ASN A 60 5.86 -1.86 2.28
C ASN A 60 6.99 -1.41 3.23
N ARG A 61 7.17 -0.10 3.39
CA ARG A 61 8.10 0.55 4.32
C ARG A 61 7.37 1.64 5.10
N ILE A 62 7.98 2.05 6.21
CA ILE A 62 7.52 3.20 6.99
C ILE A 62 7.39 4.41 6.06
N VAL A 63 6.28 5.14 6.20
CA VAL A 63 6.08 6.38 5.46
C VAL A 63 6.88 7.48 6.14
N THR A 64 7.92 7.92 5.44
CA THR A 64 8.80 9.01 5.90
C THR A 64 8.16 10.37 5.64
N ARG A 65 8.72 11.41 6.26
CA ARG A 65 8.36 12.80 5.94
C ARG A 65 8.46 13.10 4.45
N GLU A 66 9.57 12.71 3.81
CA GLU A 66 9.82 12.98 2.38
C GLU A 66 8.80 12.25 1.50
N LEU A 67 8.39 11.05 1.88
CA LEU A 67 7.34 10.32 1.16
C LEU A 67 5.99 11.03 1.31
N ALA A 68 5.63 11.47 2.52
CA ALA A 68 4.40 12.22 2.75
C ALA A 68 4.36 13.54 1.93
N GLN A 69 5.49 14.25 1.87
CA GLN A 69 5.66 15.45 1.05
C GLN A 69 5.56 15.15 -0.45
N ALA A 70 6.14 14.04 -0.91
CA ALA A 70 6.07 13.67 -2.32
C ALA A 70 4.62 13.44 -2.80
N MET A 71 3.72 13.06 -1.90
CA MET A 71 2.29 12.88 -2.20
C MET A 71 1.50 14.19 -2.22
N GLU A 72 2.08 15.34 -1.87
CA GLU A 72 1.38 16.62 -1.86
C GLU A 72 0.84 16.99 -3.25
N GLY A 73 -0.28 17.71 -3.28
CA GLY A 73 -0.96 18.06 -4.53
C GLY A 73 -1.77 16.93 -5.18
N THR A 74 -1.62 15.68 -4.71
CA THR A 74 -2.43 14.55 -5.18
C THR A 74 -3.45 14.13 -4.12
N PHE A 75 -4.70 13.97 -4.55
CA PHE A 75 -5.76 13.44 -3.70
C PHE A 75 -5.70 11.90 -3.67
N TYR A 76 -5.67 11.33 -2.47
CA TYR A 76 -5.79 9.89 -2.22
C TYR A 76 -6.89 9.65 -1.19
N GLU A 77 -7.60 8.55 -1.33
CA GLU A 77 -8.65 8.15 -0.38
C GLU A 77 -8.05 7.48 0.87
N ALA A 78 -6.99 6.68 0.69
CA ALA A 78 -6.32 6.00 1.79
C ALA A 78 -4.82 5.79 1.53
N ILE A 79 -4.06 5.69 2.62
CA ILE A 79 -2.67 5.23 2.64
C ILE A 79 -2.55 4.09 3.65
N ILE A 80 -1.93 2.99 3.26
CA ILE A 80 -1.61 1.84 4.12
C ILE A 80 -0.12 1.54 4.10
N ALA A 81 0.47 1.38 5.29
CA ALA A 81 1.90 1.10 5.47
C ALA A 81 2.16 0.33 6.77
N PRO A 82 3.37 -0.21 7.01
CA PRO A 82 3.72 -0.79 8.30
C PRO A 82 3.71 0.22 9.47
N GLY A 83 3.82 1.51 9.15
CA GLY A 83 3.87 2.61 10.11
C GLY A 83 4.26 3.93 9.44
N TYR A 84 4.36 4.99 10.25
CA TYR A 84 4.60 6.36 9.81
C TYR A 84 5.62 7.00 10.76
N GLU A 85 6.49 7.87 10.23
CA GLU A 85 7.29 8.75 11.07
C GLU A 85 6.41 9.81 11.73
N ASP A 86 6.82 10.25 12.93
CA ASP A 86 6.12 11.32 13.67
C ASP A 86 6.05 12.62 12.86
N GLU A 87 7.05 12.88 12.02
CA GLU A 87 7.10 14.05 11.13
C GLU A 87 6.20 13.92 9.89
N ALA A 88 5.84 12.69 9.48
CA ALA A 88 4.99 12.43 8.32
C ALA A 88 3.50 12.64 8.63
N LEU A 89 3.07 12.26 9.84
CA LEU A 89 1.67 12.32 10.24
C LEU A 89 1.05 13.73 10.18
N PRO A 90 1.72 14.81 10.64
CA PRO A 90 1.20 16.17 10.51
C PRO A 90 0.93 16.59 9.07
N ILE A 91 1.75 16.14 8.11
CA ILE A 91 1.57 16.45 6.68
C ILE A 91 0.35 15.73 6.13
N LEU A 92 0.22 14.44 6.43
CA LEU A 92 -0.90 13.63 5.94
C LEU A 92 -2.24 14.06 6.57
N ARG A 93 -2.24 14.40 7.86
CA ARG A 93 -3.44 14.82 8.60
C ARG A 93 -4.02 16.17 8.16
N GLN A 94 -3.27 16.97 7.41
CA GLN A 94 -3.82 18.19 6.77
C GLN A 94 -4.85 17.86 5.67
N ARG A 95 -4.85 16.63 5.16
CA ARG A 95 -5.75 16.20 4.08
C ARG A 95 -7.07 15.73 4.66
N LYS A 96 -8.12 16.52 4.44
CA LYS A 96 -9.47 16.18 4.89
C LYS A 96 -9.92 14.87 4.24
N ASN A 97 -10.45 13.96 5.05
CA ASN A 97 -10.97 12.63 4.65
C ASN A 97 -9.93 11.60 4.19
N LEU A 98 -8.63 11.84 4.38
CA LEU A 98 -7.62 10.81 4.11
C LEU A 98 -7.66 9.73 5.21
N GLU A 99 -7.87 8.48 4.82
CA GLU A 99 -7.70 7.33 5.72
C GLU A 99 -6.21 6.96 5.85
N ILE A 100 -5.68 6.95 7.08
CA ILE A 100 -4.28 6.63 7.36
C ILE A 100 -4.25 5.33 8.17
N LEU A 101 -3.80 4.24 7.56
CA LEU A 101 -3.79 2.91 8.18
C LEU A 101 -2.36 2.43 8.39
N ALA A 102 -2.12 1.83 9.56
CA ALA A 102 -0.87 1.17 9.91
C ALA A 102 -1.10 -0.32 10.11
N VAL A 103 -0.17 -1.15 9.62
CA VAL A 103 -0.12 -2.60 9.86
C VAL A 103 1.20 -2.94 10.58
N PRO A 104 1.28 -2.74 11.91
CA PRO A 104 2.52 -2.93 12.65
C PRO A 104 3.07 -4.35 12.53
N GLY A 105 4.39 -4.51 12.67
CA GLY A 105 5.04 -5.82 12.62
C GLY A 105 5.20 -6.43 11.22
N HIS A 106 4.78 -5.72 10.16
CA HIS A 106 4.89 -6.16 8.76
C HIS A 106 5.90 -5.35 7.95
N ALA A 107 6.78 -4.59 8.62
CA ALA A 107 7.88 -3.92 7.95
C ALA A 107 8.87 -4.97 7.41
N ILE A 108 9.08 -5.02 6.10
CA ILE A 108 10.07 -5.91 5.49
C ILE A 108 11.46 -5.32 5.76
N VAL A 109 12.18 -5.88 6.71
CA VAL A 109 13.62 -5.61 6.92
C VAL A 109 14.37 -6.86 6.47
N GLY A 110 15.32 -6.72 5.53
CA GLY A 110 16.14 -7.85 5.07
C GLY A 110 15.47 -8.81 4.09
N GLY A 111 14.44 -8.36 3.36
CA GLY A 111 13.93 -9.05 2.16
C GLY A 111 12.97 -10.22 2.41
N ARG A 112 12.48 -10.39 3.63
CA ARG A 112 11.33 -11.25 3.91
C ARG A 112 10.32 -10.45 4.71
N LEU A 113 9.07 -10.33 4.23
CA LEU A 113 7.98 -10.35 5.21
C LEU A 113 8.23 -11.62 6.02
N ALA A 114 8.19 -11.53 7.34
CA ALA A 114 7.82 -12.70 8.10
C ALA A 114 6.47 -13.13 7.52
N ARG A 115 6.47 -14.03 6.53
CA ARG A 115 5.28 -14.75 6.08
C ARG A 115 4.84 -15.47 7.34
N ARG A 116 4.00 -14.81 8.12
CA ARG A 116 3.29 -15.47 9.18
C ARG A 116 2.32 -16.38 8.47
N ASP A 117 2.64 -17.65 8.64
CA ASP A 117 1.72 -18.76 8.76
C ASP A 117 1.62 -19.58 7.48
N GLY A 118 2.33 -20.72 7.48
CA GLY A 118 2.08 -21.87 6.60
C GLY A 118 0.71 -22.51 6.84
N GLY A 119 -0.33 -21.69 6.91
CA GLY A 119 -1.71 -22.05 7.23
C GLY A 119 -2.73 -20.94 6.93
N ALA A 120 -2.35 -19.88 6.22
CA ALA A 120 -3.31 -18.90 5.72
C ALA A 120 -4.14 -19.51 4.58
N PHE A 121 -5.44 -19.21 4.55
CA PHE A 121 -6.36 -19.58 3.46
C PHE A 121 -6.98 -18.32 2.87
N ASP A 122 -7.14 -18.29 1.55
CA ASP A 122 -7.96 -17.32 0.84
C ASP A 122 -9.39 -17.87 0.73
N TYR A 123 -10.36 -17.04 1.16
CA TYR A 123 -11.77 -17.38 1.17
C TYR A 123 -12.52 -16.54 0.14
N LYS A 124 -13.26 -17.19 -0.76
CA LYS A 124 -14.10 -16.50 -1.74
C LYS A 124 -15.54 -16.99 -1.67
N ARG A 125 -16.45 -16.10 -1.30
CA ARG A 125 -17.88 -16.39 -1.31
C ARG A 125 -18.35 -16.57 -2.77
N ILE A 126 -19.13 -17.62 -3.01
CA ILE A 126 -19.85 -17.87 -4.26
C ILE A 126 -21.33 -18.10 -3.96
N ALA A 127 -22.18 -18.10 -4.99
CA ALA A 127 -23.58 -18.45 -4.80
C ALA A 127 -23.68 -19.88 -4.22
N GLY A 128 -24.37 -20.03 -3.09
CA GLY A 128 -24.57 -21.32 -2.43
C GLY A 128 -23.42 -21.84 -1.58
N GLY A 129 -22.30 -21.11 -1.44
CA GLY A 129 -21.18 -21.59 -0.62
C GLY A 129 -19.93 -20.70 -0.60
N MET A 130 -18.78 -21.33 -0.39
CA MET A 130 -17.48 -20.67 -0.28
C MET A 130 -16.38 -21.56 -0.86
N LEU A 131 -15.44 -20.93 -1.58
CA LEU A 131 -14.19 -21.54 -1.99
C LEU A 131 -13.11 -21.24 -0.94
N VAL A 132 -12.32 -22.25 -0.61
CA VAL A 132 -11.18 -22.15 0.30
C VAL A 132 -9.95 -22.66 -0.46
N GLN A 133 -8.91 -21.84 -0.54
CA GLN A 133 -7.68 -22.17 -1.24
C GLN A 133 -6.46 -21.67 -0.46
N THR A 134 -5.29 -22.22 -0.76
CA THR A 134 -4.04 -21.61 -0.31
C THR A 134 -3.81 -20.29 -1.06
N PRO A 135 -3.25 -19.24 -0.43
CA PRO A 135 -2.80 -18.05 -1.13
C PRO A 135 -1.77 -18.39 -2.21
N ASP A 136 -1.75 -17.60 -3.29
CA ASP A 136 -0.77 -17.68 -4.37
C ASP A 136 0.67 -17.34 -3.92
#